data_AF-A0A7X5YJP1-F1
#
_entry.id   AF-A0A7X5YJP1-F1
#
_cell.length_a   1.000
_cell.length_b   1.000
_cell.length_c   1.000
_cell.angle_alpha   90.00
_cell.angle_beta   90.00
_cell.angle_gamma   90.00
#
_symmetry.space_group_name_H-M   'P 1'
#
loop_
_entity.id
_entity.type
_entity.pdbx_description
1 polymer ?
#
loop_
_entity_poly.entity_id
_entity_poly.type
_entity_poly.pdbx_seq_one_letter_code
_entity_poly.pdbx_strand_id
1 'polypeptide(L)'
;MRVRTGAMRVLLIALCLAACSPSPVPPPAVQQEAANTPAPPAAPADIRGEWRLTAMNGRPAPAPDDADSIHPITMTVGDFSFRARSQCVAFWRRYERDAEKLVVTTANPGAMCARGLSHWEQEFDRTLSGVDRATVRDGRLTLTGPGADLTFEPAPPAAPEPITGRWRLHVMHGVSPPAGAEPIEITIGGGQIEANACVFAGWRYRLDGTLMEITPQTEPVCQRGTTGWEKRFGGFMAGVNRATIVQNGALILDSALEQVEFRRVP
;
A
#
# COMPACT_ATOMS: atom_id res chain seq x y z
N MET A 1 13.65 0.41 69.19
CA MET A 1 13.84 1.20 70.42
C MET A 1 13.57 2.67 70.08
N ARG A 2 12.57 3.27 70.76
CA ARG A 2 12.23 4.71 70.88
C ARG A 2 11.67 5.51 69.70
N VAL A 3 10.36 5.75 69.84
CA VAL A 3 9.52 6.88 69.37
C VAL A 3 9.95 8.20 70.05
N ARG A 4 9.76 9.35 69.38
CA ARG A 4 9.46 10.71 69.92
C ARG A 4 9.07 11.60 68.73
N THR A 5 7.81 11.93 68.43
CA THR A 5 6.88 12.89 69.07
C THR A 5 7.51 14.17 69.60
N GLY A 6 7.02 15.32 69.11
CA GLY A 6 7.34 16.65 69.63
C GLY A 6 6.64 17.78 68.86
N ALA A 7 5.39 18.07 69.26
CA ALA A 7 4.61 19.23 68.82
C ALA A 7 4.91 20.47 69.70
N MET A 8 4.84 21.70 69.15
CA MET A 8 4.55 22.94 69.92
C MET A 8 4.19 24.07 68.93
N ARG A 9 2.90 24.41 68.73
CA ARG A 9 2.03 25.36 69.47
C ARG A 9 2.47 26.85 69.48
N VAL A 10 1.68 27.64 68.73
CA VAL A 10 0.97 28.88 69.15
C VAL A 10 1.79 30.18 69.31
N LEU A 11 1.46 31.22 68.53
CA LEU A 11 0.79 32.44 69.04
C LEU A 11 0.22 33.34 67.91
N LEU A 12 -0.99 33.86 68.17
CA LEU A 12 -1.74 34.86 67.40
C LEU A 12 -1.11 36.25 67.44
N ILE A 13 -1.26 37.02 66.36
CA ILE A 13 -1.51 38.47 66.42
C ILE A 13 -2.65 38.81 65.46
N ALA A 14 -3.76 39.27 66.03
CA ALA A 14 -4.84 39.95 65.34
C ALA A 14 -4.55 41.45 65.34
N LEU A 15 -4.68 42.10 64.18
CA LEU A 15 -4.90 43.55 64.13
C LEU A 15 -5.84 43.88 62.97
N CYS A 16 -7.00 44.39 63.34
CA CYS A 16 -8.06 44.89 62.49
C CYS A 16 -7.63 46.19 61.81
N LEU A 17 -7.72 46.24 60.48
CA LEU A 17 -7.96 47.49 59.75
C LEU A 17 -9.16 47.26 58.83
N ALA A 18 -10.31 47.73 59.31
CA ALA A 18 -11.47 47.98 58.47
C ALA A 18 -11.14 49.19 57.58
N ALA A 19 -10.96 48.96 56.29
CA ALA A 19 -10.94 49.99 55.27
C ALA A 19 -11.92 49.59 54.16
N CYS A 20 -13.00 50.36 54.05
CA CYS A 20 -14.02 50.25 53.02
C CYS A 20 -13.37 50.25 51.62
N SER A 21 -13.41 49.10 50.96
CA SER A 21 -13.06 48.98 49.54
C SER A 21 -14.36 48.85 48.75
N PRO A 22 -14.62 49.68 47.72
CA PRO A 22 -15.77 49.51 46.84
C PRO A 22 -15.66 48.16 46.14
N SER A 23 -16.76 47.40 46.11
CA SER A 23 -16.83 46.09 45.46
C SER A 23 -16.32 46.18 44.02
N PRO A 24 -15.37 45.33 43.58
CA PRO A 24 -14.97 45.26 42.19
C PRO A 24 -16.18 44.82 41.36
N VAL A 25 -16.50 45.62 40.35
CA VAL A 25 -17.48 45.28 39.32
C VAL A 25 -17.04 43.96 38.69
N PRO A 26 -17.89 42.91 38.65
CA PRO A 26 -17.56 41.68 37.96
C PRO A 26 -17.24 42.02 36.50
N PRO A 27 -16.10 41.58 35.95
CA PRO A 27 -15.88 41.70 34.53
C PRO A 27 -17.04 41.00 33.79
N PRO A 28 -17.52 41.56 32.66
CA PRO A 28 -18.53 40.88 31.87
C PRO A 28 -18.03 39.46 31.58
N ALA A 29 -18.91 38.49 31.80
CA ALA A 29 -18.62 37.10 31.47
C ALA A 29 -18.20 37.04 30.00
N VAL A 30 -16.90 36.89 29.76
CA VAL A 30 -16.40 36.53 28.45
C VAL A 30 -16.95 35.14 28.24
N GLN A 31 -18.03 35.03 27.47
CA GLN A 31 -18.42 33.77 26.89
C GLN A 31 -17.20 33.33 26.09
N GLN A 32 -16.43 32.40 26.66
CA GLN A 32 -15.52 31.58 25.88
C GLN A 32 -16.43 30.80 24.95
N GLU A 33 -16.71 31.41 23.81
CA GLU A 33 -17.12 30.73 22.61
C GLU A 33 -16.04 29.68 22.41
N ALA A 34 -16.35 28.45 22.83
CA ALA A 34 -15.50 27.30 22.58
C ALA A 34 -15.27 27.32 21.08
N ALA A 35 -14.06 27.71 20.69
CA ALA A 35 -13.65 27.70 19.30
C ALA A 35 -13.85 26.25 18.86
N ASN A 36 -14.94 25.99 18.15
CA ASN A 36 -15.18 24.79 17.38
C ASN A 36 -14.10 24.78 16.31
N THR A 37 -12.89 24.45 16.72
CA THR A 37 -11.82 24.09 15.80
C THR A 37 -12.33 22.82 15.16
N PRO A 38 -12.64 22.84 13.85
CA PRO A 38 -13.12 21.66 13.17
C PRO A 38 -12.14 20.52 13.46
N ALA A 39 -12.66 19.38 13.93
CA ALA A 39 -11.83 18.20 14.08
C ALA A 39 -11.08 17.97 12.76
N PRO A 40 -9.79 17.62 12.81
CA PRO A 40 -9.03 17.30 11.60
C PRO A 40 -9.84 16.32 10.75
N PRO A 41 -9.87 16.48 9.42
CA PRO A 41 -10.54 15.54 8.54
C PRO A 41 -10.08 14.12 8.90
N ALA A 42 -11.02 13.19 9.05
CA ALA A 42 -10.68 11.80 9.30
C ALA A 42 -9.70 11.33 8.23
N ALA A 43 -8.63 10.64 8.65
CA ALA A 43 -7.68 10.07 7.71
C ALA A 43 -8.44 9.18 6.70
N PRO A 44 -8.11 9.23 5.40
CA PRO A 44 -8.72 8.36 4.42
C PRO A 44 -8.63 6.90 4.85
N ALA A 45 -9.73 6.15 4.72
CA ALA A 45 -9.72 4.72 5.06
C ALA A 45 -8.63 3.99 4.27
N ASP A 46 -7.87 3.11 4.93
CA ASP A 46 -6.86 2.29 4.25
C ASP A 46 -7.56 1.25 3.36
N ILE A 47 -7.18 1.20 2.08
CA ILE A 47 -7.74 0.26 1.09
C ILE A 47 -6.75 -0.85 0.74
N ARG A 48 -5.55 -0.82 1.30
CA ARG A 48 -4.46 -1.74 0.98
C ARG A 48 -4.75 -3.15 1.49
N GLY A 49 -4.14 -4.13 0.83
CA GLY A 49 -4.24 -5.54 1.21
C GLY A 49 -4.79 -6.43 0.10
N GLU A 50 -5.16 -7.64 0.49
CA GLU A 50 -5.68 -8.67 -0.42
C GLU A 50 -7.21 -8.74 -0.33
N TRP A 51 -7.85 -8.70 -1.50
CA TRP A 51 -9.30 -8.60 -1.64
C TRP A 51 -9.82 -9.67 -2.60
N ARG A 52 -11.00 -10.22 -2.31
CA ARG A 52 -11.69 -11.18 -3.17
C ARG A 52 -12.96 -10.53 -3.71
N LEU A 53 -13.14 -10.54 -5.03
CA LEU A 53 -14.33 -9.97 -5.67
C LEU A 53 -15.56 -10.81 -5.30
N THR A 54 -16.61 -10.17 -4.82
CA THR A 54 -17.88 -10.81 -4.44
C THR A 54 -19.05 -10.37 -5.30
N ALA A 55 -18.99 -9.17 -5.88
CA ALA A 55 -20.00 -8.68 -6.81
C ALA A 55 -19.43 -7.65 -7.78
N MET A 56 -20.02 -7.59 -8.98
CA MET A 56 -19.73 -6.62 -10.03
C MET A 56 -21.02 -6.16 -10.68
N ASN A 57 -21.24 -4.84 -10.73
CA ASN A 57 -22.38 -4.21 -11.38
C ASN A 57 -23.73 -4.82 -10.96
N GLY A 58 -23.91 -5.01 -9.65
CA GLY A 58 -25.13 -5.62 -9.07
C GLY A 58 -25.28 -7.13 -9.26
N ARG A 59 -24.33 -7.81 -9.92
CA ARG A 59 -24.33 -9.27 -10.09
C ARG A 59 -23.32 -9.93 -9.15
N PRO A 60 -23.66 -11.03 -8.48
CA PRO A 60 -22.71 -11.76 -7.65
C PRO A 60 -21.56 -12.29 -8.52
N ALA A 61 -20.37 -12.34 -7.94
CA ALA A 61 -19.25 -13.01 -8.58
C ALA A 61 -19.61 -14.51 -8.75
N PRO A 62 -19.33 -15.09 -9.93
CA PRO A 62 -19.71 -16.47 -10.20
C PRO A 62 -18.93 -17.44 -9.30
N ALA A 63 -19.59 -18.55 -8.97
CA ALA A 63 -19.10 -19.50 -7.98
C ALA A 63 -17.89 -20.29 -8.53
N PRO A 64 -16.99 -20.80 -7.67
CA PRO A 64 -15.77 -21.50 -8.11
C PRO A 64 -16.01 -22.74 -8.99
N ASP A 65 -17.23 -23.28 -9.00
CA ASP A 65 -17.68 -24.47 -9.71
C ASP A 65 -18.44 -24.16 -11.02
N ASP A 66 -18.63 -22.89 -11.36
CA ASP A 66 -19.22 -22.48 -12.65
C ASP A 66 -18.19 -22.64 -13.79
N ALA A 67 -18.63 -23.18 -14.92
CA ALA A 67 -17.80 -23.45 -16.09
C ALA A 67 -17.16 -22.18 -16.68
N ASP A 68 -17.79 -21.02 -16.45
CA ASP A 68 -17.30 -19.70 -16.87
C ASP A 68 -16.36 -19.03 -15.83
N SER A 69 -16.20 -19.60 -14.62
CA SER A 69 -15.42 -19.00 -13.53
C SER A 69 -14.71 -20.00 -12.63
N ILE A 70 -13.86 -20.82 -13.24
CA ILE A 70 -13.13 -21.86 -12.52
C ILE A 70 -12.23 -21.29 -11.38
N HIS A 71 -11.92 -19.98 -11.31
CA HIS A 71 -11.38 -19.33 -10.08
C HIS A 71 -11.92 -17.90 -9.80
N PRO A 72 -12.10 -17.53 -8.52
CA PRO A 72 -12.48 -16.17 -8.11
C PRO A 72 -11.42 -15.13 -8.50
N ILE A 73 -11.87 -13.91 -8.85
CA ILE A 73 -10.96 -12.77 -9.03
C ILE A 73 -10.50 -12.31 -7.64
N THR A 74 -9.19 -12.30 -7.45
CA THR A 74 -8.54 -11.70 -6.27
C THR A 74 -7.82 -10.42 -6.71
N MET A 75 -7.66 -9.48 -5.80
CA MET A 75 -7.00 -8.21 -6.07
C MET A 75 -6.12 -7.84 -4.89
N THR A 76 -4.84 -7.63 -5.17
CA THR A 76 -3.97 -6.92 -4.26
C THR A 76 -4.08 -5.43 -4.54
N VAL A 77 -4.31 -4.64 -3.50
CA VAL A 77 -4.20 -3.19 -3.50
C VAL A 77 -2.89 -2.80 -2.81
N GLY A 78 -1.94 -2.29 -3.60
CA GLY A 78 -0.69 -1.69 -3.12
C GLY A 78 -0.86 -0.23 -2.72
N ASP A 79 0.24 0.51 -2.60
CA ASP A 79 0.16 1.96 -2.36
C ASP A 79 -0.11 2.75 -3.64
N PHE A 80 0.32 2.22 -4.80
CA PHE A 80 0.24 2.89 -6.10
C PHE A 80 -0.52 2.11 -7.16
N SER A 81 -0.87 0.86 -6.89
CA SER A 81 -1.38 -0.04 -7.92
C SER A 81 -2.46 -1.00 -7.44
N PHE A 82 -3.31 -1.38 -8.39
CA PHE A 82 -4.16 -2.55 -8.31
C PHE A 82 -3.52 -3.68 -9.12
N ARG A 83 -3.41 -4.85 -8.49
CA ARG A 83 -3.06 -6.11 -9.14
C ARG A 83 -4.20 -7.09 -8.98
N ALA A 84 -5.05 -7.20 -9.98
CA ALA A 84 -6.07 -8.24 -10.00
C ALA A 84 -5.52 -9.52 -10.63
N ARG A 85 -5.86 -10.67 -10.07
CA ARG A 85 -5.52 -11.98 -10.61
C ARG A 85 -6.81 -12.76 -10.84
N SER A 86 -7.01 -13.15 -12.09
CA SER A 86 -7.92 -14.24 -12.46
C SER A 86 -7.08 -15.46 -12.89
N GLN A 87 -7.73 -16.54 -13.32
CA GLN A 87 -7.06 -17.81 -13.67
C GLN A 87 -5.84 -17.66 -14.58
N CYS A 88 -5.94 -16.75 -15.53
CA CYS A 88 -5.14 -16.75 -16.74
C CYS A 88 -4.44 -15.43 -17.02
N VAL A 89 -4.76 -14.38 -16.26
CA VAL A 89 -4.26 -13.04 -16.47
C VAL A 89 -4.11 -12.34 -15.13
N ALA A 90 -2.97 -11.66 -14.97
CA ALA A 90 -2.80 -10.64 -13.96
C ALA A 90 -3.09 -9.29 -14.62
N PHE A 91 -3.99 -8.49 -14.07
CA PHE A 91 -4.26 -7.14 -14.52
C PHE A 91 -3.52 -6.16 -13.62
N TRP A 92 -2.85 -5.19 -14.22
CA TRP A 92 -2.10 -4.17 -13.50
C TRP A 92 -2.67 -2.80 -13.82
N ARG A 93 -3.02 -2.02 -12.81
CA ARG A 93 -3.44 -0.62 -12.94
C ARG A 93 -2.63 0.21 -11.97
N ARG A 94 -2.17 1.37 -12.40
CA ARG A 94 -1.78 2.40 -11.44
C ARG A 94 -3.03 3.14 -10.99
N TYR A 95 -3.00 3.68 -9.78
CA TYR A 95 -4.00 4.63 -9.34
C TYR A 95 -3.35 5.80 -8.62
N GLU A 96 -4.03 6.95 -8.69
CA GLU A 96 -3.80 8.08 -7.80
C GLU A 96 -5.02 8.22 -6.89
N ARG A 97 -4.79 8.58 -5.63
CA ARG A 97 -5.85 8.67 -4.64
C ARG A 97 -5.77 9.96 -3.84
N ASP A 98 -6.90 10.65 -3.74
CA ASP A 98 -7.13 11.75 -2.84
C ASP A 98 -8.39 11.48 -2.01
N ALA A 99 -8.19 11.14 -0.74
CA ALA A 99 -9.24 10.62 0.13
C ALA A 99 -10.00 9.44 -0.49
N GLU A 100 -11.29 9.59 -0.78
CA GLU A 100 -12.07 8.54 -1.44
C GLU A 100 -11.94 8.58 -2.97
N LYS A 101 -11.51 9.70 -3.55
CA LYS A 101 -11.42 9.88 -5.00
C LYS A 101 -10.23 9.09 -5.55
N LEU A 102 -10.49 8.38 -6.65
CA LEU A 102 -9.50 7.63 -7.41
C LEU A 102 -9.40 8.15 -8.84
N VAL A 103 -8.18 8.09 -9.38
CA VAL A 103 -7.94 8.12 -10.82
C VAL A 103 -7.20 6.85 -11.15
N VAL A 104 -7.83 5.95 -11.91
CA VAL A 104 -7.25 4.67 -12.29
C VAL A 104 -6.75 4.75 -13.73
N THR A 105 -5.51 4.32 -13.98
CA THR A 105 -4.96 4.29 -15.34
C THR A 105 -5.65 3.22 -16.18
N THR A 106 -5.35 3.18 -17.48
CA THR A 106 -5.87 2.14 -18.37
C THR A 106 -5.26 0.76 -18.12
N ALA A 107 -5.97 -0.26 -18.60
CA ALA A 107 -5.47 -1.29 -19.51
C ALA A 107 -3.96 -1.63 -19.57
N ASN A 108 -3.38 -2.38 -18.64
CA ASN A 108 -2.10 -3.06 -18.81
C ASN A 108 -2.21 -4.53 -18.32
N PRO A 109 -2.72 -5.43 -19.19
CA PRO A 109 -2.76 -6.84 -18.89
C PRO A 109 -1.34 -7.40 -18.84
N GLY A 110 -1.12 -8.27 -17.86
CA GLY A 110 0.07 -9.10 -17.73
C GLY A 110 0.20 -10.14 -18.83
N ALA A 111 1.09 -11.12 -18.62
CA ALA A 111 1.11 -12.32 -19.45
C ALA A 111 -0.30 -12.94 -19.50
N MET A 112 -0.89 -12.97 -20.70
CA MET A 112 -2.18 -13.59 -20.96
C MET A 112 -1.98 -15.06 -21.33
N CYS A 113 -2.84 -15.94 -20.82
CA CYS A 113 -2.87 -17.31 -21.30
C CYS A 113 -3.49 -17.38 -22.71
N ALA A 114 -3.22 -18.48 -23.43
CA ALA A 114 -3.62 -18.65 -24.83
C ALA A 114 -5.15 -18.58 -25.09
N ARG A 115 -5.99 -18.76 -24.06
CA ARG A 115 -7.46 -18.69 -24.18
C ARG A 115 -7.99 -17.26 -24.35
N GLY A 116 -7.17 -16.23 -24.10
CA GLY A 116 -7.64 -14.85 -24.01
C GLY A 116 -8.51 -14.59 -22.77
N LEU A 117 -9.17 -13.43 -22.74
CA LEU A 117 -10.05 -13.02 -21.63
C LEU A 117 -11.46 -13.57 -21.82
N SER A 118 -12.06 -14.10 -20.76
CA SER A 118 -13.49 -14.43 -20.71
C SER A 118 -14.34 -13.15 -20.70
N HIS A 119 -15.65 -13.26 -20.96
CA HIS A 119 -16.54 -12.11 -20.90
C HIS A 119 -16.54 -11.46 -19.49
N TRP A 120 -16.50 -12.27 -18.44
CA TRP A 120 -16.39 -11.80 -17.06
C TRP A 120 -15.09 -11.03 -16.79
N GLU A 121 -13.97 -11.51 -17.31
CA GLU A 121 -12.67 -10.84 -17.19
C GLU A 121 -12.63 -9.50 -17.96
N GLN A 122 -13.22 -9.46 -19.16
CA GLN A 122 -13.35 -8.24 -19.95
C GLN A 122 -14.26 -7.20 -19.29
N GLU A 123 -15.33 -7.66 -18.64
CA GLU A 123 -16.21 -6.76 -17.89
C GLU A 123 -15.54 -6.25 -16.62
N PHE A 124 -14.84 -7.10 -15.89
CA PHE A 124 -14.05 -6.68 -14.74
C PHE A 124 -13.04 -5.60 -15.13
N ASP A 125 -12.31 -5.80 -16.23
CA ASP A 125 -11.36 -4.83 -16.77
C ASP A 125 -12.00 -3.47 -17.05
N ARG A 126 -13.11 -3.46 -17.80
CA ARG A 126 -13.86 -2.24 -18.11
C ARG A 126 -14.40 -1.56 -16.84
N THR A 127 -14.95 -2.34 -15.92
CA THR A 127 -15.54 -1.84 -14.68
C THR A 127 -14.48 -1.19 -13.80
N LEU A 128 -13.35 -1.87 -13.59
CA LEU A 128 -12.24 -1.32 -12.79
C LEU A 128 -11.68 -0.03 -13.40
N SER A 129 -11.64 0.08 -14.73
CA SER A 129 -11.20 1.29 -15.43
C SER A 129 -12.17 2.47 -15.29
N GLY A 130 -13.43 2.21 -14.94
CA GLY A 130 -14.46 3.23 -14.68
C GLY A 130 -14.57 3.68 -13.22
N VAL A 131 -13.76 3.10 -12.32
CA VAL A 131 -13.77 3.45 -10.89
C VAL A 131 -13.17 4.85 -10.69
N ASP A 132 -13.89 5.68 -9.93
CA ASP A 132 -13.43 7.00 -9.50
C ASP A 132 -13.51 7.21 -7.98
N ARG A 133 -13.96 6.19 -7.24
CA ARG A 133 -14.08 6.22 -5.79
C ARG A 133 -13.78 4.87 -5.15
N ALA A 134 -13.08 4.88 -4.01
CA ALA A 134 -12.90 3.72 -3.14
C ALA A 134 -13.34 4.02 -1.72
N THR A 135 -14.08 3.07 -1.13
CA THR A 135 -14.52 3.13 0.26
C THR A 135 -14.30 1.78 0.93
N VAL A 136 -13.93 1.81 2.22
CA VAL A 136 -13.90 0.61 3.07
C VAL A 136 -14.89 0.81 4.20
N ARG A 137 -15.89 -0.06 4.29
CA ARG A 137 -16.92 -0.05 5.33
C ARG A 137 -17.25 -1.47 5.74
N ASP A 138 -17.39 -1.71 7.04
CA ASP A 138 -17.72 -3.04 7.60
C ASP A 138 -16.80 -4.16 7.08
N GLY A 139 -15.51 -3.85 6.89
CA GLY A 139 -14.51 -4.80 6.38
C GLY A 139 -14.62 -5.12 4.88
N ARG A 140 -15.47 -4.42 4.13
CA ARG A 140 -15.61 -4.57 2.67
C ARG A 140 -15.02 -3.39 1.93
N LEU A 141 -14.32 -3.67 0.84
CA LEU A 141 -13.88 -2.66 -0.12
C LEU A 141 -14.95 -2.54 -1.20
N THR A 142 -15.41 -1.32 -1.44
CA THR A 142 -16.27 -0.99 -2.57
C THR A 142 -15.58 0.03 -3.45
N LEU A 143 -15.46 -0.30 -4.73
CA LEU A 143 -14.97 0.59 -5.77
C LEU A 143 -16.16 1.00 -6.65
N THR A 144 -16.41 2.30 -6.76
CA THR A 144 -17.54 2.83 -7.53
C THR A 144 -17.10 3.85 -8.56
N GLY A 145 -17.92 4.07 -9.58
CA GLY A 145 -17.80 5.15 -10.54
C GLY A 145 -18.95 5.11 -11.56
N PRO A 146 -18.92 5.96 -12.61
CA PRO A 146 -19.95 5.98 -13.64
C PRO A 146 -20.07 4.63 -14.36
N GLY A 147 -21.11 3.86 -14.06
CA GLY A 147 -21.31 2.51 -14.59
C GLY A 147 -20.34 1.47 -14.02
N ALA A 148 -19.69 1.77 -12.90
CA ALA A 148 -18.77 0.88 -12.21
C ALA A 148 -19.20 0.65 -10.77
N ASP A 149 -19.37 -0.62 -10.40
CA ASP A 149 -19.61 -1.05 -9.02
C ASP A 149 -18.91 -2.39 -8.79
N LEU A 150 -17.87 -2.41 -7.96
CA LEU A 150 -17.15 -3.61 -7.57
C LEU A 150 -17.17 -3.71 -6.05
N THR A 151 -17.62 -4.85 -5.54
CA THR A 151 -17.60 -5.15 -4.10
C THR A 151 -16.66 -6.29 -3.82
N PHE A 152 -15.82 -6.12 -2.81
CA PHE A 152 -14.85 -7.09 -2.36
C PHE A 152 -14.97 -7.35 -0.86
N GLU A 153 -14.56 -8.55 -0.48
CA GLU A 153 -14.28 -8.92 0.91
C GLU A 153 -12.78 -9.18 1.09
N PRO A 154 -12.26 -9.25 2.32
CA PRO A 154 -10.87 -9.61 2.55
C PRO A 154 -10.58 -11.00 1.98
N ALA A 155 -9.52 -11.12 1.18
CA ALA A 155 -9.07 -12.43 0.74
C ALA A 155 -8.48 -13.22 1.92
N PRO A 156 -8.50 -14.56 1.88
CA PRO A 156 -7.81 -15.36 2.87
C PRO A 156 -6.32 -14.93 2.98
N PRO A 157 -5.78 -14.77 4.19
CA PRO A 157 -4.41 -14.32 4.35
C PRO A 157 -3.45 -15.36 3.74
N ALA A 158 -2.57 -14.90 2.85
CA ALA A 158 -1.45 -15.71 2.38
C ALA A 158 -0.36 -15.76 3.46
N ALA A 159 0.35 -16.89 3.56
CA ALA A 159 1.49 -16.98 4.45
C ALA A 159 2.60 -16.02 3.98
N PRO A 160 3.20 -15.23 4.89
CA PRO A 160 4.33 -14.38 4.55
C PRO A 160 5.49 -15.20 3.99
N GLU A 161 5.95 -14.89 2.77
CA GLU A 161 7.21 -15.44 2.27
C GLU A 161 8.40 -14.58 2.73
N PRO A 162 9.51 -15.19 3.18
CA PRO A 162 10.69 -14.45 3.56
C PRO A 162 11.29 -13.77 2.32
N ILE A 163 11.46 -12.45 2.36
CA ILE A 163 11.99 -11.70 1.21
C ILE A 163 13.47 -12.01 0.91
N THR A 164 14.20 -12.57 1.86
CA THR A 164 15.62 -12.91 1.68
C THR A 164 15.76 -14.14 0.79
N GLY A 165 16.69 -14.11 -0.14
CA GLY A 165 16.96 -15.19 -1.09
C GLY A 165 17.13 -14.68 -2.52
N ARG A 166 17.07 -15.61 -3.46
CA ARG A 166 17.17 -15.33 -4.90
C ARG A 166 15.78 -15.20 -5.52
N TRP A 167 15.64 -14.21 -6.37
CA TRP A 167 14.38 -13.84 -7.01
C TRP A 167 14.61 -13.55 -8.48
N ARG A 168 13.84 -14.18 -9.36
CA ARG A 168 13.90 -13.96 -10.80
C ARG A 168 12.80 -13.00 -11.20
N LEU A 169 13.17 -11.95 -11.93
CA LEU A 169 12.23 -11.02 -12.52
C LEU A 169 11.26 -11.79 -13.42
N HIS A 170 9.98 -11.65 -13.13
CA HIS A 170 8.93 -12.32 -13.85
C HIS A 170 8.18 -11.38 -14.80
N VAL A 171 7.76 -10.21 -14.29
CA VAL A 171 6.97 -9.22 -15.03
C VAL A 171 7.33 -7.82 -14.55
N MET A 172 7.46 -6.87 -15.47
CA MET A 172 7.52 -5.43 -15.15
C MET A 172 6.29 -4.74 -15.70
N HIS A 173 5.42 -4.29 -14.81
CA HIS A 173 4.18 -3.58 -15.12
C HIS A 173 3.40 -4.28 -16.26
N GLY A 174 3.04 -5.55 -16.03
CA GLY A 174 2.36 -6.40 -17.02
C GLY A 174 3.24 -6.99 -18.14
N VAL A 175 4.40 -6.41 -18.43
CA VAL A 175 5.26 -6.86 -19.53
C VAL A 175 6.22 -7.97 -19.08
N SER A 176 6.18 -9.12 -19.75
CA SER A 176 7.14 -10.21 -19.52
C SER A 176 8.49 -9.92 -20.18
N PRO A 177 9.60 -10.48 -19.66
CA PRO A 177 10.89 -10.46 -20.33
C PRO A 177 10.80 -10.98 -21.79
N PRO A 178 11.57 -10.41 -22.73
CA PRO A 178 11.63 -10.92 -24.10
C PRO A 178 12.05 -12.39 -24.13
N ALA A 179 11.46 -13.16 -25.05
CA ALA A 179 11.86 -14.55 -25.26
C ALA A 179 13.36 -14.64 -25.63
N GLY A 180 14.10 -15.52 -24.96
CA GLY A 180 15.54 -15.70 -25.17
C GLY A 180 16.44 -14.66 -24.50
N ALA A 181 15.89 -13.67 -23.79
CA ALA A 181 16.69 -12.79 -22.95
C ALA A 181 17.27 -13.55 -21.75
N GLU A 182 18.49 -13.18 -21.33
CA GLU A 182 19.04 -13.68 -20.07
C GLU A 182 18.13 -13.29 -18.90
N PRO A 183 17.86 -14.21 -17.96
CA PRO A 183 17.01 -13.92 -16.81
C PRO A 183 17.68 -12.89 -15.91
N ILE A 184 16.94 -11.83 -15.59
CA ILE A 184 17.33 -10.90 -14.54
C ILE A 184 16.95 -11.52 -13.20
N GLU A 185 17.93 -11.71 -12.33
CA GLU A 185 17.79 -12.21 -10.98
C GLU A 185 18.36 -11.22 -9.99
N ILE A 186 17.68 -11.08 -8.86
CA ILE A 186 18.16 -10.33 -7.71
C ILE A 186 18.38 -11.27 -6.52
N THR A 187 19.39 -10.96 -5.72
CA THR A 187 19.65 -11.59 -4.43
C THR A 187 19.42 -10.56 -3.34
N ILE A 188 18.58 -10.89 -2.36
CA ILE A 188 18.28 -10.02 -1.22
C ILE A 188 18.79 -10.70 0.06
N GLY A 189 19.67 -10.02 0.78
CA GLY A 189 20.22 -10.51 2.04
C GLY A 189 21.24 -9.54 2.63
N GLY A 190 21.50 -9.65 3.93
CA GLY A 190 22.53 -8.83 4.59
C GLY A 190 22.31 -7.31 4.50
N GLY A 191 21.07 -6.86 4.32
CA GLY A 191 20.75 -5.44 4.11
C GLY A 191 21.09 -4.92 2.71
N GLN A 192 21.38 -5.81 1.76
CA GLN A 192 21.72 -5.49 0.38
C GLN A 192 20.83 -6.21 -0.65
N ILE A 193 20.70 -5.57 -1.82
CA ILE A 193 20.09 -6.10 -3.03
C ILE A 193 21.17 -6.09 -4.11
N GLU A 194 21.43 -7.25 -4.69
CA GLU A 194 22.36 -7.46 -5.79
C GLU A 194 21.61 -7.98 -7.00
N ALA A 195 22.05 -7.64 -8.22
CA ALA A 195 21.51 -8.21 -9.45
C ALA A 195 22.60 -8.96 -10.23
N ASN A 196 22.21 -10.02 -10.93
CA ASN A 196 23.08 -10.66 -11.93
C ASN A 196 23.18 -9.87 -13.25
N ALA A 197 22.39 -8.80 -13.36
CA ALA A 197 22.31 -7.92 -14.53
C ALA A 197 23.19 -6.68 -14.34
N CYS A 198 23.67 -6.10 -15.44
CA CYS A 198 24.58 -4.95 -15.42
C CYS A 198 23.87 -3.62 -15.12
N VAL A 199 23.00 -3.60 -14.13
CA VAL A 199 22.08 -2.49 -13.81
C VAL A 199 22.33 -1.87 -12.45
N PHE A 200 22.73 -2.67 -11.45
CA PHE A 200 23.18 -2.20 -10.15
C PHE A 200 23.97 -3.29 -9.40
N ALA A 201 24.80 -2.87 -8.45
CA ALA A 201 25.42 -3.72 -7.44
C ALA A 201 25.24 -3.09 -6.05
N GLY A 202 24.93 -3.91 -5.04
CA GLY A 202 25.10 -3.54 -3.63
C GLY A 202 24.10 -2.53 -3.05
N TRP A 203 22.91 -2.38 -3.63
CA TRP A 203 21.90 -1.44 -3.13
C TRP A 203 21.51 -1.77 -1.70
N ARG A 204 21.41 -0.76 -0.84
CA ARG A 204 21.01 -0.99 0.55
C ARG A 204 19.50 -0.96 0.65
N TYR A 205 18.96 -1.79 1.53
CA TYR A 205 17.55 -1.72 1.88
C TYR A 205 17.34 -1.70 3.40
N ARG A 206 16.24 -1.07 3.80
CA ARG A 206 15.70 -1.12 5.16
C ARG A 206 14.24 -1.54 5.08
N LEU A 207 13.81 -2.41 6.00
CA LEU A 207 12.42 -2.81 6.12
C LEU A 207 11.75 -2.10 7.29
N ASP A 208 10.50 -1.75 7.08
CA ASP A 208 9.56 -1.31 8.11
C ASP A 208 8.19 -1.93 7.81
N GLY A 209 7.92 -3.10 8.42
CA GLY A 209 6.78 -3.93 8.03
C GLY A 209 6.87 -4.38 6.58
N THR A 210 5.88 -4.01 5.75
CA THR A 210 5.84 -4.29 4.30
C THR A 210 6.55 -3.23 3.47
N LEU A 211 6.92 -2.09 4.05
CA LEU A 211 7.62 -1.03 3.36
C LEU A 211 9.11 -1.38 3.27
N MET A 212 9.62 -1.41 2.04
CA MET A 212 11.05 -1.49 1.73
C MET A 212 11.52 -0.11 1.28
N GLU A 213 12.42 0.49 2.05
CA GLU A 213 13.16 1.68 1.62
C GLU A 213 14.46 1.24 0.97
N ILE A 214 14.70 1.70 -0.25
CA ILE A 214 15.85 1.32 -1.07
C ILE A 214 16.74 2.55 -1.25
N THR A 215 18.03 2.37 -0.96
CA THR A 215 19.07 3.36 -1.20
C THR A 215 19.97 2.87 -2.32
N PRO A 216 19.83 3.44 -3.54
CA PRO A 216 20.70 3.10 -4.66
C PRO A 216 22.17 3.35 -4.35
N GLN A 217 23.03 2.48 -4.87
CA GLN A 217 24.46 2.72 -4.96
C GLN A 217 24.86 2.88 -6.42
N THR A 218 25.81 3.80 -6.66
CA THR A 218 26.23 4.23 -8.00
C THR A 218 27.48 3.49 -8.50
N GLU A 219 27.79 2.31 -7.94
CA GLU A 219 28.97 1.56 -8.34
C GLU A 219 28.81 0.94 -9.74
N PRO A 220 29.86 0.97 -10.59
CA PRO A 220 29.83 0.34 -11.89
C PRO A 220 29.73 -1.19 -11.74
N VAL A 221 28.75 -1.78 -12.44
CA VAL A 221 28.30 -3.15 -12.22
C VAL A 221 29.06 -4.15 -13.09
N CYS A 222 29.28 -3.79 -14.37
CA CYS A 222 30.07 -4.59 -15.31
C CYS A 222 30.70 -3.69 -16.37
N GLN A 223 31.75 -4.19 -17.04
CA GLN A 223 32.36 -3.51 -18.20
C GLN A 223 31.67 -3.79 -19.55
N ARG A 224 30.66 -4.68 -19.59
CA ARG A 224 29.90 -4.98 -20.82
C ARG A 224 28.74 -4.00 -21.03
N GLY A 225 28.31 -3.86 -22.29
CA GLY A 225 27.09 -3.13 -22.61
C GLY A 225 25.83 -3.79 -22.01
N THR A 226 24.83 -2.98 -21.70
CA THR A 226 23.50 -3.41 -21.23
C THR A 226 22.55 -3.63 -22.41
N THR A 227 21.77 -4.71 -22.38
CA THR A 227 20.65 -4.93 -23.32
C THR A 227 19.53 -3.91 -23.10
N GLY A 228 18.59 -3.79 -24.05
CA GLY A 228 17.43 -2.91 -23.90
C GLY A 228 16.56 -3.26 -22.69
N TRP A 229 16.42 -4.55 -22.38
CA TRP A 229 15.67 -5.02 -21.21
C TRP A 229 16.37 -4.68 -19.90
N GLU A 230 17.69 -4.86 -19.82
CA GLU A 230 18.49 -4.43 -18.68
C GLU A 230 18.40 -2.92 -18.47
N LYS A 231 18.50 -2.10 -19.54
CA LYS A 231 18.33 -0.65 -19.43
C LYS A 231 16.98 -0.26 -18.83
N ARG A 232 15.90 -0.94 -19.25
CA ARG A 232 14.57 -0.70 -18.69
C ARG A 232 14.51 -1.06 -17.21
N PHE A 233 15.00 -2.24 -16.85
CA PHE A 233 15.02 -2.69 -15.46
C PHE A 233 15.88 -1.77 -14.57
N GLY A 234 17.07 -1.39 -15.02
CA GLY A 234 17.93 -0.43 -14.32
C GLY A 234 17.28 0.94 -14.17
N GLY A 235 16.59 1.43 -15.21
CA GLY A 235 15.83 2.67 -15.16
C GLY A 235 14.68 2.64 -14.14
N PHE A 236 13.91 1.53 -14.10
CA PHE A 236 12.91 1.30 -13.06
C PHE A 236 13.56 1.38 -11.68
N MET A 237 14.52 0.49 -11.43
CA MET A 237 15.16 0.34 -10.14
C MET A 237 15.73 1.70 -9.68
N ALA A 238 16.35 2.49 -10.56
CA ALA A 238 17.00 3.76 -10.19
C ALA A 238 16.01 4.79 -9.61
N GLY A 239 14.73 4.66 -9.96
CA GLY A 239 13.65 5.47 -9.41
C GLY A 239 12.89 4.83 -8.25
N VAL A 240 13.20 3.58 -7.87
CA VAL A 240 12.61 2.93 -6.71
C VAL A 240 13.40 3.32 -5.46
N ASN A 241 12.88 4.30 -4.74
CA ASN A 241 13.33 4.65 -3.39
C ASN A 241 12.46 4.00 -2.30
N ARG A 242 11.24 3.62 -2.65
CA ARG A 242 10.27 2.92 -1.80
C ARG A 242 9.53 1.88 -2.60
N ALA A 243 9.36 0.71 -2.01
CA ALA A 243 8.59 -0.38 -2.56
C ALA A 243 7.75 -1.04 -1.47
N THR A 244 6.48 -1.30 -1.76
CA THR A 244 5.64 -2.09 -0.85
C THR A 244 5.69 -3.55 -1.25
N ILE A 245 6.10 -4.41 -0.32
CA ILE A 245 6.13 -5.85 -0.49
C ILE A 245 4.68 -6.33 -0.41
N VAL A 246 4.18 -6.80 -1.56
CA VAL A 246 2.92 -7.55 -1.62
C VAL A 246 3.26 -9.04 -1.51
N GLN A 247 2.65 -9.73 -0.54
CA GLN A 247 2.88 -11.15 -0.31
C GLN A 247 1.73 -11.99 -0.85
N ASN A 248 1.92 -12.49 -2.08
CA ASN A 248 1.03 -13.46 -2.74
C ASN A 248 1.87 -14.52 -3.46
N GLY A 249 2.78 -15.17 -2.72
CA GLY A 249 3.73 -16.16 -3.26
C GLY A 249 4.76 -15.58 -4.24
N ALA A 250 4.98 -14.26 -4.20
CA ALA A 250 5.90 -13.53 -5.06
C ALA A 250 6.45 -12.32 -4.29
N LEU A 251 7.62 -11.82 -4.71
CA LEU A 251 8.13 -10.53 -4.29
C LEU A 251 7.65 -9.50 -5.31
N ILE A 252 6.83 -8.56 -4.87
CA ILE A 252 6.39 -7.46 -5.72
C ILE A 252 6.94 -6.16 -5.14
N LEU A 253 7.58 -5.36 -5.97
CA LEU A 253 8.00 -4.01 -5.65
C LEU A 253 7.01 -3.03 -6.26
N ASP A 254 6.12 -2.46 -5.44
CA ASP A 254 5.14 -1.45 -5.85
C ASP A 254 5.68 -0.03 -5.63
N SER A 255 5.77 0.78 -6.69
CA SER A 255 6.31 2.15 -6.64
C SER A 255 5.46 3.13 -7.43
N ALA A 256 5.72 4.43 -7.24
CA ALA A 256 5.08 5.49 -8.02
C ALA A 256 5.47 5.50 -9.52
N LEU A 257 6.45 4.68 -9.95
CA LEU A 257 6.86 4.60 -11.35
C LEU A 257 6.26 3.37 -12.03
N GLU A 258 6.56 2.19 -11.51
CA GLU A 258 6.05 0.92 -12.02
C GLU A 258 5.93 -0.09 -10.87
N GLN A 259 5.36 -1.25 -11.19
CA GLN A 259 5.35 -2.40 -10.30
C GLN A 259 6.14 -3.54 -10.94
N VAL A 260 7.01 -4.18 -10.18
CA VAL A 260 7.82 -5.30 -10.67
C VAL A 260 7.56 -6.54 -9.82
N GLU A 261 7.24 -7.64 -10.48
CA GLU A 261 7.03 -8.94 -9.86
C GLU A 261 8.24 -9.83 -10.08
N PHE A 262 8.71 -10.44 -8.99
CA PHE A 262 9.73 -11.47 -9.00
C PHE A 262 9.18 -12.79 -8.45
N ARG A 263 9.65 -13.89 -9.01
CA ARG A 263 9.39 -15.25 -8.52
C ARG A 263 10.60 -15.79 -7.78
N ARG A 264 10.35 -16.56 -6.72
CA ARG A 264 11.42 -17.21 -5.97
C ARG A 264 12.21 -18.16 -6.87
N VAL A 265 13.53 -18.11 -6.77
CA VAL A 265 14.43 -19.12 -7.35
C VAL A 265 14.78 -20.11 -6.23
N PRO A 266 14.56 -21.42 -6.43
CA PRO A 266 14.94 -22.45 -5.47
C PRO A 266 16.44 -22.44 -5.12
#